data_AF-D9Y0T3-F1
#
_entry.id   AF-D9Y0T3-F1
#
_cell.length_a   1.000
_cell.length_b   1.000
_cell.length_c   1.000
_cell.angle_alpha   90.00
_cell.angle_beta   90.00
_cell.angle_gamma   90.00
#
_symmetry.space_group_name_H-M   'P 1'
#
loop_
_entity.id
_entity.type
_entity.pdbx_description
1 polymer ?
#
loop_
_entity_poly.entity_id
_entity_poly.type
_entity_poly.pdbx_seq_one_letter_code
_entity_poly.pdbx_strand_id
1 'polypeptide(L)'
;MIARKAGFGQGTFYRNFPSREALVLEIYRHEMRQVADSAAQLLSTREPDCALRAWMDGLARFAMAKAGLADAIRQATSGPGSPAKPGHTPVTDAAELLLRSCEEAGVIRPGVTADDLVLAIGGLWQLDPTEDWQPRAGRLLDLVMDGLRAGAPGR
;
A
#
# COMPACT_ATOMS: atom_id res chain seq x y z
N MET A 1 -23.57 9.18 -14.44
CA MET A 1 -23.06 8.94 -15.80
C MET A 1 -21.83 8.02 -15.73
N ILE A 2 -22.02 6.73 -15.38
CA ILE A 2 -20.99 5.69 -15.39
C ILE A 2 -21.68 4.43 -15.92
N ALA A 3 -21.96 4.38 -17.22
CA ALA A 3 -22.52 3.18 -17.87
C ALA A 3 -22.28 3.12 -19.38
N ARG A 4 -21.55 4.08 -19.98
CA ARG A 4 -21.52 4.23 -21.44
C ARG A 4 -20.15 4.05 -22.10
N LYS A 5 -19.16 3.46 -21.42
CA LYS A 5 -17.83 3.26 -22.04
C LYS A 5 -17.23 1.86 -21.97
N ALA A 6 -17.98 0.85 -21.53
CA ALA A 6 -17.54 -0.53 -21.68
C ALA A 6 -18.69 -1.33 -22.28
N GLY A 7 -18.51 -1.84 -23.50
CA GLY A 7 -19.48 -2.64 -24.24
C GLY A 7 -19.68 -4.03 -23.64
N PHE A 8 -20.06 -4.10 -22.36
CA PHE A 8 -20.44 -5.34 -21.69
C PHE A 8 -21.90 -5.23 -21.27
N GLY A 9 -22.71 -6.19 -21.73
CA GLY A 9 -24.13 -6.29 -21.38
C GLY A 9 -24.34 -6.27 -19.87
N GLN A 10 -25.34 -5.52 -19.43
CA GLN A 10 -25.66 -5.29 -18.01
C GLN A 10 -25.89 -6.57 -17.18
N GLY A 11 -26.09 -7.73 -17.81
CA GLY A 11 -26.37 -9.00 -17.14
C GLY A 11 -25.14 -9.73 -16.55
N THR A 12 -23.92 -9.42 -16.99
CA THR A 12 -22.73 -10.20 -16.58
C THR A 12 -21.97 -9.59 -15.39
N PHE A 13 -22.11 -8.28 -15.15
CA PHE A 13 -21.42 -7.60 -14.06
C PHE A 13 -22.02 -7.91 -12.67
N TYR A 14 -23.35 -8.06 -12.59
CA TYR A 14 -24.06 -8.29 -11.32
C TYR A 14 -24.00 -9.75 -10.81
N ARG A 15 -23.53 -10.72 -11.61
CA ARG A 15 -23.41 -12.12 -11.15
C ARG A 15 -22.17 -12.39 -10.29
N ASN A 16 -21.09 -11.62 -10.48
CA ASN A 16 -19.83 -11.81 -9.76
C ASN A 16 -19.72 -10.93 -8.50
N PHE A 17 -20.51 -9.85 -8.41
CA PHE A 17 -20.46 -8.90 -7.31
C PHE A 17 -21.86 -8.66 -6.74
N PRO A 18 -22.19 -9.31 -5.61
CA PRO A 18 -23.55 -9.25 -5.03
C PRO A 18 -23.94 -7.87 -4.49
N SER A 19 -22.99 -6.93 -4.36
CA SER A 19 -23.25 -5.54 -3.97
C SER A 19 -22.21 -4.57 -4.53
N ARG A 20 -22.49 -3.25 -4.45
CA ARG A 20 -21.56 -2.19 -4.83
C ARG A 20 -20.31 -2.20 -3.94
N GLU A 21 -20.50 -2.51 -2.66
CA GLU A 21 -19.46 -2.61 -1.64
C GLU A 21 -18.52 -3.80 -1.94
N ALA A 22 -19.07 -4.94 -2.40
CA ALA A 22 -18.29 -6.09 -2.84
C ALA A 22 -17.40 -5.76 -4.05
N LEU A 23 -17.93 -5.00 -5.02
CA LEU A 23 -17.13 -4.52 -6.16
C LEU A 23 -16.02 -3.55 -5.73
N VAL A 24 -16.33 -2.62 -4.82
CA VAL A 24 -15.35 -1.67 -4.26
C VAL A 24 -14.22 -2.40 -3.53
N LEU A 25 -14.56 -3.42 -2.73
CA LEU A 25 -13.58 -4.23 -2.01
C LEU A 25 -12.68 -5.02 -2.96
N GLU A 26 -13.22 -5.57 -4.05
CA GLU A 26 -12.40 -6.31 -5.01
C GLU A 26 -11.44 -5.39 -5.78
N ILE A 27 -11.91 -4.21 -6.20
CA ILE A 27 -11.05 -3.18 -6.80
C ILE A 27 -9.93 -2.78 -5.83
N TYR A 28 -10.26 -2.57 -4.57
CA TYR A 28 -9.28 -2.26 -3.52
C TYR A 28 -8.23 -3.37 -3.38
N ARG A 29 -8.65 -4.64 -3.31
CA ARG A 29 -7.72 -5.78 -3.23
C ARG A 29 -6.85 -5.91 -4.47
N HIS A 30 -7.40 -5.67 -5.65
CA HIS A 30 -6.66 -5.73 -6.91
C HIS A 30 -5.58 -4.64 -6.97
N GLU A 31 -5.95 -3.39 -6.70
CA GLU A 31 -5.01 -2.27 -6.71
C GLU A 31 -3.95 -2.39 -5.60
N MET A 32 -4.32 -2.85 -4.40
CA MET A 32 -3.35 -3.13 -3.33
C MET A 32 -2.31 -4.16 -3.77
N ARG A 33 -2.74 -5.19 -4.51
CA ARG A 33 -1.85 -6.21 -5.05
C ARG A 33 -0.89 -5.63 -6.09
N GLN A 34 -1.35 -4.71 -6.94
CA GLN A 34 -0.45 -4.01 -7.87
C GLN A 34 0.62 -3.21 -7.13
N VAL A 35 0.27 -2.55 -6.03
CA VAL A 35 1.25 -1.86 -5.18
C VAL A 35 2.24 -2.86 -4.58
N ALA A 36 1.76 -3.99 -4.05
CA ALA A 36 2.63 -5.04 -3.53
C ALA A 36 3.59 -5.59 -4.60
N ASP A 37 3.07 -5.96 -5.77
CA ASP A 37 3.82 -6.53 -6.89
C ASP A 37 4.89 -5.56 -7.45
N SER A 38 4.70 -4.24 -7.26
CA SER A 38 5.67 -3.23 -7.69
C SER A 38 7.01 -3.32 -6.95
N ALA A 39 7.06 -3.94 -5.76
CA ALA A 39 8.30 -4.07 -4.98
C ALA A 39 9.41 -4.79 -5.76
N ALA A 40 9.10 -5.95 -6.34
CA ALA A 40 10.05 -6.73 -7.12
C ALA A 40 10.50 -6.00 -8.39
N GLN A 41 9.61 -5.24 -9.03
CA GLN A 41 9.92 -4.44 -10.22
C GLN A 41 10.81 -3.23 -9.89
N LEU A 42 10.60 -2.61 -8.73
CA LEU A 42 11.43 -1.50 -8.28
C LEU A 42 12.83 -1.97 -7.93
N LEU A 43 12.96 -3.12 -7.26
CA LEU A 43 14.26 -3.73 -6.95
C LEU A 43 15.05 -4.15 -8.19
N SER A 44 14.39 -4.50 -9.30
CA SER A 44 15.10 -4.85 -10.54
C SER A 44 15.62 -3.64 -11.32
N THR A 45 15.23 -2.42 -10.96
CA THR A 45 15.54 -1.20 -11.71
C THR A 45 16.19 -0.10 -10.88
N ARG A 46 16.31 -0.26 -9.56
CA ARG A 46 16.79 0.75 -8.62
C ARG A 46 17.62 0.14 -7.51
N GLU A 47 18.47 0.96 -6.90
CA GLU A 47 19.09 0.62 -5.62
C GLU A 47 18.02 0.32 -4.56
N PRO A 48 18.28 -0.60 -3.61
CA PRO A 48 17.26 -1.09 -2.68
C PRO A 48 16.56 0.00 -1.86
N ASP A 49 17.31 0.99 -1.36
CA ASP A 49 16.74 2.08 -0.57
C ASP A 49 15.88 3.04 -1.44
N CYS A 50 16.30 3.25 -2.68
CA CYS A 50 15.53 3.98 -3.69
C CYS A 50 14.25 3.23 -4.08
N ALA A 51 14.31 1.89 -4.16
CA ALA A 51 13.16 1.04 -4.43
C ALA A 51 12.15 1.09 -3.27
N LEU A 52 12.62 0.95 -2.02
CA LEU A 52 11.79 1.06 -0.82
C LEU A 52 11.09 2.42 -0.74
N ARG A 53 11.84 3.51 -0.96
CA ARG A 53 11.26 4.86 -0.97
C ARG A 53 10.18 5.00 -2.04
N ALA A 54 10.44 4.56 -3.27
CA ALA A 54 9.48 4.65 -4.37
C ALA A 54 8.24 3.76 -4.13
N TRP A 55 8.41 2.61 -3.49
CA TRP A 55 7.31 1.74 -3.12
C TRP A 55 6.40 2.40 -2.07
N MET A 56 6.98 3.05 -1.05
CA MET A 56 6.21 3.82 -0.06
C MET A 56 5.42 4.99 -0.70
N ASP A 57 5.95 5.64 -1.75
CA ASP A 57 5.17 6.63 -2.52
C ASP A 57 3.97 6.00 -3.24
N GLY A 58 4.14 4.79 -3.78
CA GLY A 58 3.05 4.01 -4.37
C GLY A 58 1.97 3.72 -3.33
N LEU A 59 2.38 3.23 -2.16
CA LEU A 59 1.48 2.92 -1.05
C LEU A 59 0.73 4.16 -0.54
N ALA A 60 1.42 5.29 -0.37
CA ALA A 60 0.80 6.56 0.05
C ALA A 60 -0.20 7.10 -1.00
N ARG A 61 0.09 6.96 -2.30
CA ARG A 61 -0.89 7.35 -3.34
C ARG A 61 -2.11 6.45 -3.33
N PHE A 62 -1.93 5.15 -3.18
CA PHE A 62 -3.03 4.20 -3.05
C PHE A 62 -3.89 4.51 -1.82
N ALA A 63 -3.25 4.74 -0.68
CA ALA A 63 -3.87 5.17 0.56
C ALA A 63 -4.82 6.36 0.38
N MET A 64 -4.28 7.45 -0.16
CA MET A 64 -4.98 8.72 -0.24
C MET A 64 -6.09 8.69 -1.30
N ALA A 65 -5.90 7.95 -2.40
CA ALA A 65 -6.95 7.73 -3.40
C ALA A 65 -8.15 6.93 -2.84
N LYS A 66 -7.92 6.10 -1.82
CA LYS A 66 -8.95 5.23 -1.22
C LYS A 66 -9.43 5.69 0.15
N ALA A 67 -8.87 6.77 0.71
CA ALA A 67 -9.34 7.36 1.96
C ALA A 67 -10.84 7.71 1.92
N GLY A 68 -11.33 8.23 0.78
CA GLY A 68 -12.76 8.48 0.55
C GLY A 68 -13.64 7.23 0.40
N LEU A 69 -13.03 6.05 0.26
CA LEU A 69 -13.70 4.74 0.21
C LEU A 69 -13.60 3.99 1.55
N ALA A 70 -12.90 4.54 2.56
CA ALA A 70 -12.62 3.87 3.82
C ALA A 70 -13.90 3.39 4.52
N ASP A 71 -14.97 4.19 4.50
CA ASP A 71 -16.24 3.81 5.12
C ASP A 71 -16.99 2.74 4.32
N ALA A 72 -16.91 2.75 3.00
CA ALA A 72 -17.50 1.70 2.15
C ALA A 72 -16.75 0.37 2.33
N ILE A 73 -15.41 0.42 2.44
CA ILE A 73 -14.57 -0.76 2.73
C ILE A 73 -14.87 -1.28 4.13
N ARG A 74 -14.96 -0.40 5.14
CA ARG A 74 -15.31 -0.76 6.51
C ARG A 74 -16.65 -1.51 6.55
N GLN A 75 -17.69 -0.95 5.93
CA GLN A 75 -19.00 -1.58 5.82
C GLN A 75 -18.95 -2.94 5.10
N ALA A 76 -18.17 -3.06 4.02
CA ALA A 76 -17.96 -4.34 3.32
C ALA A 76 -17.27 -5.41 4.19
N THR A 77 -16.41 -4.99 5.11
CA THR A 77 -15.60 -5.87 5.98
C THR A 77 -16.21 -6.15 7.35
N SER A 78 -17.28 -5.45 7.75
CA SER A 78 -17.94 -5.62 9.07
C SER A 78 -19.05 -6.67 9.09
N GLY A 79 -19.22 -7.46 8.01
CA GLY A 79 -20.24 -8.52 7.94
C GLY A 79 -19.90 -9.78 8.76
N PRO A 80 -20.91 -10.60 9.16
CA PRO A 80 -20.67 -11.89 9.78
C PRO A 80 -19.90 -12.80 8.79
N GLY A 81 -18.71 -13.27 9.17
CA GLY A 81 -17.80 -13.97 8.27
C GLY A 81 -16.62 -13.13 7.76
N SER A 82 -16.42 -11.92 8.32
CA SER A 82 -15.17 -11.15 8.11
C SER A 82 -13.96 -12.06 8.35
N PRO A 83 -13.00 -12.14 7.40
CA PRO A 83 -11.87 -13.02 7.56
C PRO A 83 -11.15 -12.70 8.88
N ALA A 84 -10.95 -13.72 9.72
CA ALA A 84 -10.03 -13.64 10.85
C ALA A 84 -8.74 -12.97 10.37
N LYS A 85 -8.16 -12.06 11.17
CA LYS A 85 -6.94 -11.29 10.84
C LYS A 85 -6.05 -12.14 9.92
N PRO A 86 -5.98 -11.83 8.62
CA PRO A 86 -5.20 -12.65 7.71
C PRO A 86 -3.77 -12.69 8.26
N GLY A 87 -3.10 -13.84 8.13
CA GLY A 87 -1.63 -13.85 8.10
C GLY A 87 -1.11 -12.87 7.05
N HIS A 88 0.22 -12.70 6.98
CA HIS A 88 0.91 -11.66 6.20
C HIS A 88 0.15 -11.20 4.94
N THR A 89 -0.10 -9.89 4.87
CA THR A 89 -0.79 -9.30 3.72
C THR A 89 0.19 -9.14 2.55
N PRO A 90 -0.26 -9.05 1.29
CA PRO A 90 0.64 -8.78 0.16
C PRO A 90 1.51 -7.52 0.37
N VAL A 91 0.99 -6.52 1.08
CA VAL A 91 1.73 -5.30 1.45
C VAL A 91 2.84 -5.62 2.47
N THR A 92 2.55 -6.46 3.46
CA THR A 92 3.53 -6.92 4.45
C THR A 92 4.64 -7.72 3.77
N ASP A 93 4.29 -8.67 2.90
CA ASP A 93 5.26 -9.49 2.15
C ASP A 93 6.18 -8.62 1.26
N ALA A 94 5.61 -7.62 0.58
CA ALA A 94 6.35 -6.66 -0.23
C ALA A 94 7.29 -5.78 0.61
N ALA A 95 6.82 -5.31 1.77
CA ALA A 95 7.64 -4.56 2.71
C ALA A 95 8.81 -5.41 3.24
N GLU A 96 8.57 -6.66 3.63
CA GLU A 96 9.63 -7.57 4.05
C GLU A 96 10.67 -7.81 2.95
N LEU A 97 10.24 -8.02 1.71
CA LEU A 97 11.14 -8.19 0.57
C LEU A 97 12.07 -6.98 0.42
N LEU A 98 11.51 -5.77 0.43
CA LEU A 98 12.27 -4.53 0.28
C LEU A 98 13.23 -4.31 1.46
N LEU A 99 12.76 -4.51 2.69
CA LEU A 99 13.58 -4.36 3.90
C LEU A 99 14.74 -5.35 3.88
N ARG A 100 14.50 -6.63 3.58
CA ARG A 100 15.57 -7.64 3.45
C ARG A 100 16.62 -7.23 2.43
N SER A 101 16.21 -6.82 1.22
CA SER A 101 17.16 -6.38 0.19
C SER A 101 17.95 -5.14 0.62
N CYS A 102 17.35 -4.22 1.38
CA CYS A 102 18.05 -3.05 1.92
C CYS A 102 19.06 -3.43 3.02
N GLU A 103 18.70 -4.35 3.91
CA GLU A 103 19.60 -4.86 4.96
C GLU A 103 20.79 -5.62 4.35
N GLU A 104 20.54 -6.48 3.36
CA GLU A 104 21.58 -7.23 2.62
C GLU A 104 22.56 -6.29 1.90
N ALA A 105 22.07 -5.20 1.32
CA ALA A 105 22.90 -4.17 0.72
C ALA A 105 23.58 -3.24 1.75
N GLY A 106 23.24 -3.37 3.04
CA GLY A 106 23.81 -2.56 4.11
C GLY A 106 23.43 -1.08 4.05
N VAL A 107 22.34 -0.73 3.34
CA VAL A 107 21.87 0.66 3.14
C VAL A 107 20.85 1.10 4.18
N ILE A 108 20.34 0.16 4.99
CA ILE A 108 19.56 0.44 6.20
C ILE A 108 20.13 -0.32 7.40
N ARG A 109 19.73 0.09 8.60
CA ARG A 109 20.02 -0.62 9.84
C ARG A 109 19.36 -2.00 9.87
N PRO A 110 20.00 -3.02 10.45
CA PRO A 110 19.39 -4.33 10.60
C PRO A 110 18.29 -4.35 11.67
N GLY A 111 17.41 -5.33 11.56
CA GLY A 111 16.40 -5.66 12.56
C GLY A 111 15.12 -4.84 12.45
N VAL A 112 14.84 -4.25 11.29
CA VAL A 112 13.57 -3.56 11.04
C VAL A 112 12.57 -4.55 10.47
N THR A 113 11.40 -4.67 11.11
CA THR A 113 10.33 -5.55 10.60
C THR A 113 9.36 -4.80 9.69
N ALA A 114 8.62 -5.53 8.85
CA ALA A 114 7.55 -4.94 8.05
C ALA A 114 6.46 -4.31 8.92
N ASP A 115 6.14 -4.89 10.08
CA ASP A 115 5.18 -4.33 11.02
C ASP A 115 5.68 -3.00 11.60
N ASP A 116 6.97 -2.89 11.96
CA ASP A 116 7.57 -1.63 12.40
C ASP A 116 7.48 -0.55 11.33
N LEU A 117 7.77 -0.90 10.08
CA LEU A 117 7.68 0.03 8.94
C LEU A 117 6.24 0.52 8.74
N VAL A 118 5.26 -0.40 8.74
CA VAL A 118 3.84 -0.06 8.56
C VAL A 118 3.35 0.84 9.70
N LEU A 119 3.76 0.57 10.95
CA LEU A 119 3.45 1.43 12.09
C LEU A 119 4.11 2.81 11.96
N ALA A 120 5.37 2.87 11.53
CA ALA A 120 6.12 4.12 11.37
C ALA A 120 5.48 5.05 10.32
N ILE A 121 5.00 4.50 9.20
CA ILE A 121 4.30 5.27 8.16
C ILE A 121 2.81 5.46 8.47
N GLY A 122 2.33 4.98 9.62
CA GLY A 122 0.93 5.06 10.04
C GLY A 122 0.37 6.49 10.12
N GLY A 123 1.24 7.48 10.35
CA GLY A 123 0.85 8.89 10.36
C GLY A 123 0.33 9.41 9.02
N LEU A 124 0.65 8.74 7.90
CA LEU A 124 0.14 9.09 6.58
C LEU A 124 -1.38 8.94 6.47
N TRP A 125 -1.96 7.99 7.21
CA TRP A 125 -3.40 7.75 7.23
C TRP A 125 -4.21 8.89 7.84
N GLN A 126 -3.54 9.82 8.53
CA GLN A 126 -4.14 10.98 9.18
C GLN A 126 -4.13 12.23 8.29
N LEU A 127 -3.56 12.15 7.08
CA LEU A 127 -3.54 13.27 6.14
C LEU A 127 -4.92 13.45 5.50
N ASP A 128 -5.32 14.71 5.27
CA ASP A 128 -6.55 15.02 4.55
C ASP A 128 -6.34 14.78 3.04
N PRO A 129 -7.09 13.86 2.41
CA PRO A 129 -6.97 13.59 0.96
C PRO A 129 -7.49 14.72 0.07
N THR A 130 -8.20 15.71 0.63
CA THR A 130 -8.74 16.87 -0.10
C THR A 130 -7.77 18.04 -0.16
N GLU A 131 -6.71 18.04 0.65
CA GLU A 131 -5.65 19.04 0.64
C GLU A 131 -4.45 18.63 -0.22
N ASP A 132 -3.46 19.53 -0.38
CA ASP A 132 -2.16 19.22 -1.00
C ASP A 132 -1.29 18.39 -0.04
N TRP A 133 -1.61 17.10 0.07
CA TRP A 133 -1.01 16.17 1.02
C TRP A 133 0.37 15.66 0.57
N GLN A 134 0.64 15.64 -0.74
CA GLN A 134 1.84 15.02 -1.32
C GLN A 134 3.15 15.58 -0.75
N PRO A 135 3.33 16.92 -0.60
CA PRO A 135 4.54 17.46 0.00
C PRO A 135 4.73 17.04 1.46
N ARG A 136 3.62 16.92 2.22
CA ARG A 136 3.67 16.51 3.62
C ARG A 136 3.96 15.02 3.77
N ALA A 137 3.35 14.18 2.94
CA ALA A 137 3.66 12.74 2.87
C ALA A 137 5.12 12.50 2.49
N GLY A 138 5.63 13.22 1.50
CA GLY A 138 7.03 13.13 1.08
C GLY A 138 7.99 13.37 2.25
N ARG A 139 7.83 14.48 2.98
CA ARG A 139 8.67 14.79 4.15
C ARG A 139 8.59 13.73 5.26
N LEU A 140 7.40 13.16 5.51
CA LEU A 140 7.23 12.10 6.51
C LEU A 140 7.92 10.80 6.09
N LEU A 141 7.81 10.43 4.81
CA LEU A 141 8.48 9.25 4.27
C LEU A 141 10.01 9.42 4.23
N ASP A 142 10.48 10.62 3.92
CA ASP A 142 11.92 10.93 3.97
C ASP A 142 12.46 10.85 5.41
N LEU A 143 11.70 11.34 6.39
CA LEU A 143 12.04 11.18 7.81
C LEU A 143 12.15 9.70 8.22
N VAL A 144 11.23 8.85 7.75
CA VAL A 144 11.30 7.41 7.99
C VAL A 144 12.54 6.81 7.32
N MET A 145 12.82 7.16 6.06
CA MET A 145 14.03 6.69 5.37
C MET A 145 15.33 7.11 6.07
N ASP A 146 15.39 8.33 6.58
CA ASP A 146 16.55 8.82 7.34
C ASP A 146 16.73 8.01 8.64
N GLY A 147 15.63 7.69 9.33
CA GLY A 147 15.64 6.81 10.50
C GLY A 147 16.08 5.37 10.19
N LEU A 148 15.70 4.84 9.02
CA LEU A 148 16.14 3.51 8.56
C LEU A 148 17.63 3.50 8.18
N ARG A 149 18.14 4.57 7.57
CA ARG A 149 19.55 4.69 7.18
C ARG A 149 20.48 4.95 8.38
N ALA A 150 19.94 5.45 9.49
CA ALA A 150 20.73 5.73 10.68
C ALA A 150 21.29 4.42 11.29
N GLY A 151 22.61 4.25 11.24
CA GLY A 151 23.29 3.04 11.70
C GLY A 151 23.41 1.93 10.64
N ALA A 152 23.19 2.24 9.36
CA ALA A 152 23.45 1.33 8.26
C ALA A 152 24.96 0.96 8.19
N PRO A 153 25.32 -0.32 8.08
CA PRO A 153 26.72 -0.77 8.14
C PRO A 153 27.54 -0.40 6.89
N GLY A 154 26.90 -0.07 5.77
CA GLY A 154 27.55 0.35 4.53
C GLY A 154 27.83 1.85 4.42
N ARG A 155 27.65 2.63 5.50
CA ARG A 155 27.79 4.10 5.51
C ARG A 155 28.92 4.57 6.41
#